data_AF-A0A925WKQ4-F1
#
_entry.id   AF-A0A925WKQ4-F1
#
_cell.length_a   1.000
_cell.length_b   1.000
_cell.length_c   1.000
_cell.angle_alpha   90.00
_cell.angle_beta   90.00
_cell.angle_gamma   90.00
#
_symmetry.space_group_name_H-M   'P 1'
#
loop_
_entity.id
_entity.type
_entity.pdbx_description
1 polymer ?
#
loop_
_entity_poly.entity_id
_entity_poly.type
_entity_poly.pdbx_seq_one_letter_code
_entity_poly.pdbx_strand_id
1 'polypeptide(L)'
;QSIYPVDAVVNHRDVPLYVFAINGNDRCRDATIKLHTYRSWGIRFHSVTIFENQQDIARSVLARFSDVADKQFSSLISSEPQIKRYLAEQLAITSG
;
A
#
# COMPACT_ATOMS: atom_id res chain seq x y z
N GLN A 1 -4.01 -2.13 21.76
CA GLN A 1 -3.99 -3.25 20.79
C GLN A 1 -4.77 -2.77 19.56
N SER A 2 -4.07 -2.28 18.53
CA SER A 2 -4.74 -1.61 17.40
C SER A 2 -5.17 -2.64 16.37
N ILE A 3 -6.47 -2.68 16.16
CA ILE A 3 -7.22 -3.49 15.18
C ILE A 3 -6.83 -2.97 13.80
N TYR A 4 -6.68 -3.84 12.79
CA TYR A 4 -6.21 -3.61 11.40
C TYR A 4 -4.74 -4.00 11.13
N PRO A 5 -4.45 -5.30 10.92
CA PRO A 5 -3.15 -5.72 10.41
C PRO A 5 -2.94 -5.15 9.00
N VAL A 6 -1.77 -4.56 8.78
CA VAL A 6 -1.21 -4.31 7.45
C VAL A 6 -0.24 -5.44 7.15
N ASP A 7 -0.10 -5.84 5.87
CA ASP A 7 0.65 -7.04 5.52
C ASP A 7 2.15 -6.89 5.80
N ALA A 8 2.68 -5.66 5.69
CA ALA A 8 3.98 -5.30 6.24
C ALA A 8 4.05 -3.81 6.62
N VAL A 9 4.86 -3.50 7.64
CA VAL A 9 5.23 -2.12 8.00
C VAL A 9 6.74 -1.98 7.87
N VAL A 10 7.19 -0.96 7.15
CA VAL A 10 8.60 -0.57 7.14
C VAL A 10 8.77 0.66 8.05
N ASN A 11 9.16 0.41 9.30
CA ASN A 11 9.29 1.40 10.39
C ASN A 11 10.65 2.09 10.45
N HIS A 12 11.61 1.77 9.57
CA HIS A 12 12.96 2.33 9.60
C HIS A 12 13.03 3.75 8.97
N ARG A 13 12.09 4.65 9.29
CA ARG A 13 11.97 5.99 8.70
C ARG A 13 11.09 6.92 9.52
N ASP A 14 11.27 8.23 9.37
CA ASP A 14 10.46 9.27 10.04
C ASP A 14 8.97 9.16 9.72
N VAL A 15 8.62 8.65 8.54
CA VAL A 15 7.25 8.42 8.09
C VAL A 15 7.10 6.94 7.75
N PRO A 16 6.28 6.15 8.47
CA PRO A 16 6.14 4.72 8.21
C PRO A 16 5.57 4.45 6.81
N LEU A 17 6.06 3.38 6.17
CA LEU A 17 5.41 2.85 4.97
C LEU A 17 4.56 1.64 5.30
N TYR A 18 3.30 1.75 4.93
CA TYR A 18 2.35 0.66 4.98
C TYR A 18 2.27 -0.03 3.63
N VAL A 19 2.48 -1.35 3.65
CA VAL A 19 2.39 -2.20 2.47
C VAL A 19 1.08 -2.98 2.53
N PHE A 20 0.31 -2.89 1.45
CA PHE A 20 -0.97 -3.57 1.29
C PHE A 20 -0.89 -4.57 0.14
N ALA A 21 -1.10 -5.85 0.43
CA ALA A 21 -1.25 -6.89 -0.59
C ALA A 21 -2.73 -7.06 -0.91
N ILE A 22 -3.10 -6.82 -2.17
CA ILE A 22 -4.49 -6.83 -2.62
C ILE A 22 -4.70 -8.00 -3.60
N ASN A 23 -5.41 -9.02 -3.14
CA ASN A 23 -5.78 -10.20 -3.92
C ASN A 23 -7.24 -10.18 -4.41
N GLY A 24 -7.97 -9.08 -4.19
CA GLY A 24 -9.37 -8.99 -4.57
C GLY A 24 -10.06 -7.72 -4.08
N ASN A 25 -11.35 -7.61 -4.43
CA ASN A 25 -12.16 -6.43 -4.17
C ASN A 25 -12.35 -6.14 -2.68
N ASP A 26 -12.54 -7.17 -1.86
CA ASP A 26 -12.78 -7.02 -0.42
C ASP A 26 -11.54 -6.45 0.27
N ARG A 27 -10.37 -7.03 0.02
CA ARG A 27 -9.08 -6.49 0.51
C ARG A 27 -8.83 -5.07 0.01
N CYS A 28 -9.17 -4.77 -1.24
CA CYS A 28 -9.03 -3.43 -1.80
C CYS A 28 -9.90 -2.41 -1.04
N ARG A 29 -11.17 -2.73 -0.77
CA ARG A 29 -12.07 -1.90 0.06
C ARG A 29 -11.55 -1.71 1.47
N ASP A 30 -11.12 -2.79 2.12
CA ASP A 30 -10.59 -2.72 3.48
C ASP A 30 -9.36 -1.81 3.55
N ALA A 31 -8.47 -1.92 2.57
CA ALA A 31 -7.31 -1.06 2.45
C ALA A 31 -7.70 0.41 2.20
N THR A 32 -8.68 0.70 1.34
CA THR A 32 -9.24 2.05 1.16
C THR A 32 -9.72 2.64 2.49
N ILE A 33 -10.49 1.87 3.27
CA ILE A 33 -11.04 2.31 4.57
C ILE A 33 -9.91 2.61 5.55
N LYS A 34 -8.91 1.74 5.64
CA LYS A 34 -7.74 1.93 6.50
C LYS A 34 -6.98 3.21 6.14
N LEU A 35 -6.68 3.43 4.86
CA LEU A 35 -5.99 4.62 4.38
C LEU A 35 -6.74 5.92 4.69
N HIS A 36 -8.06 5.95 4.44
CA HIS A 36 -8.89 7.10 4.80
C HIS A 36 -8.90 7.36 6.31
N THR A 37 -9.00 6.30 7.12
CA THR A 37 -9.03 6.41 8.58
C THR A 37 -7.72 6.98 9.11
N TYR A 38 -6.58 6.46 8.63
CA TYR A 38 -5.26 6.96 9.02
C TYR A 38 -5.06 8.42 8.62
N ARG A 39 -5.52 8.83 7.42
CA ARG A 39 -5.51 10.24 7.00
C ARG A 39 -6.38 11.10 7.91
N SER A 40 -7.58 10.64 8.25
CA SER A 40 -8.50 11.35 9.14
C SER A 40 -7.94 11.51 10.56
N TRP A 41 -7.09 10.59 11.02
CA TRP A 41 -6.41 10.68 12.32
C TRP A 41 -5.14 11.56 12.28
N GLY A 42 -4.81 12.14 11.12
CA GLY A 42 -3.62 12.98 10.97
C GLY A 42 -2.31 12.21 11.02
N ILE A 43 -2.35 10.89 10.83
CA ILE A 43 -1.14 10.05 10.82
C ILE A 43 -0.40 10.34 9.51
N ARG A 44 0.88 10.74 9.61
CA ARG A 44 1.76 10.81 8.45
C ARG A 44 2.24 9.41 8.11
N PHE A 45 1.94 8.93 6.92
CA PHE A 45 2.38 7.64 6.41
C PHE A 45 2.57 7.71 4.89
N HIS A 46 3.33 6.75 4.36
CA HIS A 46 3.33 6.43 2.94
C HIS A 46 2.64 5.08 2.73
N SER A 47 1.98 4.91 1.58
CA SER A 47 1.28 3.67 1.24
C SER A 47 1.77 3.08 -0.08
N VAL A 48 2.08 1.79 -0.04
CA VAL A 48 2.40 1.00 -1.24
C VAL A 48 1.45 -0.16 -1.33
N THR A 49 0.90 -0.31 -2.52
CA THR A 49 -0.09 -1.34 -2.81
C THR A 49 0.44 -2.26 -3.88
N ILE A 50 0.37 -3.55 -3.62
CA ILE A 50 0.76 -4.59 -4.57
C ILE A 50 -0.49 -5.41 -4.85
N PHE A 51 -1.01 -5.28 -6.07
CA PHE A 51 -2.11 -6.11 -6.53
C PHE A 51 -1.57 -7.47 -6.95
N GLU A 52 -2.29 -8.56 -6.67
CA GLU A 52 -2.02 -9.85 -7.29
C GLU A 52 -2.24 -9.73 -8.80
N ASN A 53 -3.43 -9.27 -9.18
CA ASN A 53 -3.80 -8.85 -10.52
C ASN A 53 -4.81 -7.70 -10.45
N GLN A 54 -4.39 -6.50 -10.83
CA GLN A 54 -5.24 -5.31 -10.80
C GLN A 54 -6.44 -5.40 -11.75
N GLN A 55 -6.37 -6.23 -12.80
CA GLN A 55 -7.48 -6.41 -13.75
C GLN A 55 -8.70 -7.10 -13.12
N ASP A 56 -8.48 -7.89 -12.07
CA ASP A 56 -9.54 -8.61 -11.36
C ASP A 56 -10.30 -7.70 -10.38
N ILE A 57 -9.80 -6.47 -10.17
CA ILE A 57 -10.42 -5.48 -9.30
C ILE A 57 -11.50 -4.71 -10.07
N ALA A 58 -12.68 -4.61 -9.45
CA ALA A 58 -13.79 -3.82 -9.98
C ALA A 58 -13.37 -2.35 -10.15
N ARG A 59 -13.65 -1.78 -11.34
CA ARG A 59 -13.26 -0.40 -11.67
C ARG A 59 -13.70 0.64 -10.64
N SER A 60 -14.90 0.48 -10.06
CA SER A 60 -15.43 1.39 -9.03
C SER A 60 -14.65 1.32 -7.71
N VAL A 61 -14.17 0.12 -7.35
CA VAL A 61 -13.34 -0.09 -6.16
C VAL A 61 -11.93 0.46 -6.40
N LEU A 62 -11.34 0.15 -7.55
CA LEU A 62 -10.02 0.64 -7.94
C LEU A 62 -9.94 2.17 -8.04
N ALA A 63 -10.98 2.82 -8.57
CA ALA A 63 -11.04 4.28 -8.66
C ALA A 63 -10.95 4.91 -7.27
N ARG A 64 -11.80 4.48 -6.33
CA ARG A 64 -11.79 4.94 -4.93
C ARG A 64 -10.46 4.66 -4.23
N PHE A 65 -9.88 3.50 -4.49
CA PHE A 65 -8.60 3.13 -3.92
C PHE A 65 -7.48 4.04 -4.45
N SER A 66 -7.53 4.37 -5.74
CA SER A 66 -6.52 5.21 -6.39
C SER A 66 -6.54 6.65 -5.94
N ASP A 67 -7.67 7.15 -5.44
CA ASP A 67 -7.77 8.48 -4.83
C ASP A 67 -7.01 8.58 -3.49
N VAL A 68 -6.74 7.44 -2.83
CA VAL A 68 -6.11 7.41 -1.50
C VAL A 68 -4.74 6.75 -1.43
N ALA A 69 -4.42 5.84 -2.35
CA ALA A 69 -3.15 5.13 -2.35
C ALA A 69 -2.05 5.95 -3.03
N ASP A 70 -0.85 5.98 -2.45
CA ASP A 70 0.27 6.78 -3.01
C ASP A 70 0.94 6.05 -4.16
N LYS A 71 1.37 4.79 -3.94
CA LYS A 71 2.04 3.97 -4.94
C LYS A 71 1.28 2.66 -5.14
N GLN A 72 1.06 2.30 -6.41
CA GLN A 72 0.36 1.09 -6.80
C GLN A 72 1.21 0.29 -7.80
N PHE A 73 1.21 -1.02 -7.63
CA PHE A 73 1.81 -1.98 -8.56
C PHE A 73 0.73 -2.93 -9.07
N SER A 74 0.54 -2.96 -10.38
CA SER A 74 -0.59 -3.61 -11.03
C SER A 74 -0.59 -5.14 -10.93
N SER A 75 0.57 -5.75 -10.72
CA SER A 75 0.69 -7.19 -10.46
C SER A 75 1.96 -7.51 -9.69
N LEU A 76 1.85 -8.40 -8.70
CA LEU A 76 2.98 -8.91 -7.95
C LEU A 76 4.02 -9.56 -8.87
N ILE A 77 3.57 -10.38 -9.82
CA ILE A 77 4.45 -11.16 -10.70
C ILE A 77 5.15 -10.23 -11.70
N SER A 78 4.40 -9.36 -12.38
CA SER A 78 4.96 -8.49 -13.42
C SER A 78 5.81 -7.36 -12.84
N SER A 79 5.46 -6.85 -11.66
CA SER A 79 6.15 -5.72 -11.03
C SER A 79 7.17 -6.14 -9.97
N GLU A 80 7.42 -7.43 -9.75
CA GLU A 80 8.38 -7.93 -8.75
C GLU A 80 9.73 -7.18 -8.76
N PRO A 81 10.43 -7.01 -9.90
CA PRO A 81 11.71 -6.29 -9.91
C PRO A 81 11.56 -4.81 -9.54
N GLN A 82 10.44 -4.19 -9.91
CA GLN A 82 10.15 -2.78 -9.60
C GLN A 82 9.79 -2.61 -8.12
N ILE A 83 9.05 -3.55 -7.55
CA ILE A 83 8.71 -3.61 -6.12
C ILE A 83 10.00 -3.77 -5.31
N LYS A 84 10.86 -4.73 -5.67
CA LYS A 84 12.16 -4.95 -5.01
C LYS A 84 13.03 -3.70 -5.06
N ARG A 85 13.17 -3.07 -6.23
CA ARG A 85 13.93 -1.82 -6.38
C ARG A 85 13.33 -0.71 -5.54
N TYR A 86 12.02 -0.50 -5.60
CA TYR A 86 11.34 0.52 -4.82
C TYR A 86 11.53 0.29 -3.32
N LEU A 87 11.33 -0.93 -2.82
CA LEU A 87 11.55 -1.25 -1.40
C LEU A 87 13.02 -1.06 -0.99
N ALA A 88 13.97 -1.44 -1.84
CA ALA A 88 15.40 -1.23 -1.57
C ALA A 88 15.76 0.27 -1.51
N GLU A 89 15.27 1.08 -2.45
CA GLU A 89 15.42 2.55 -2.41
C GLU A 89 14.83 3.12 -1.12
N GLN A 90 13.62 2.68 -0.76
CA GLN A 90 12.94 3.15 0.46
C GLN A 90 13.65 2.74 1.75
N LEU A 91 14.43 1.66 1.74
CA LEU A 91 15.25 1.22 2.88
C LEU A 91 16.62 1.91 2.91
N ALA A 92 17.18 2.23 1.73
CA ALA A 92 18.51 2.85 1.61
C ALA A 92 18.51 4.34 1.98
N ILE A 93 17.38 5.04 1.83
CA ILE A 93 17.24 6.47 2.16
C ILE A 93 17.47 6.76 3.66
N THR A 94 17.39 5.76 4.53
CA THR A 94 17.57 5.92 5.99
C THR A 94 19.04 6.05 6.44
N SER A 95 20.01 5.81 5.55
CA SER A 95 21.45 5.84 5.90
C SER A 95 22.12 7.22 5.78
N GLY A 96 21.35 8.30 5.68
CA GLY A 96 21.85 9.68 5.47
C GLY A 96 21.77 10.54 6.73
#